data_AF-A0A1X2HQK7-F1
#
_entry.id   AF-A0A1X2HQK7-F1
#
_cell.length_a   1.000
_cell.length_b   1.000
_cell.length_c   1.000
_cell.angle_alpha   90.00
_cell.angle_beta   90.00
_cell.angle_gamma   90.00
#
_symmetry.space_group_name_H-M   'P 1'
#
loop_
_entity.id
_entity.type
_entity.pdbx_description
1 polymer ?
#
loop_
_entity_poly.entity_id
_entity_poly.type
_entity_poly.pdbx_seq_one_letter_code
_entity_poly.pdbx_strand_id
1 'polypeptide(L)'
;MRSVLPFLLVLSIALFAQAASLHENLLHLKRSPSSLAVNCTTTIERGKLCTSNGTYITLQGLATNDNDACFAPNVTSRPASVFKVQAKKVAHLRDAQTKFHRGRYCDILVPDWYYPIKKGDHVKLYLPLTNATIIKCDSTPENATIPLVTPSAAPSPSKAAKSAASASSAASSSSSSSSHKHSKEHKSKTTTTTTTTTTTTRHHPTTTTTTTHQPTTTHHTTKHHTTKHHTTTTTTTTHKPTHTSSSDDDDDDDDSSSSSSGGSWVDGEVTFFTPNQGACGWWDDDDSMIAALGPDLYGDMDAESKYCGRKIEIEGPKGNTITVKVADACPPCEKEHLDLSPAAFAELGDFVTGVLDVK
;
A
#
# COMPACT_ATOMS: atom_id res chain seq x y z
N MET A 1 -44.61 -50.08 52.40
CA MET A 1 -43.43 -50.04 51.51
C MET A 1 -43.76 -49.15 50.32
N ARG A 2 -43.59 -47.82 50.47
CA ARG A 2 -43.84 -46.84 49.40
C ARG A 2 -42.51 -46.55 48.69
N SER A 3 -42.61 -46.50 47.36
CA SER A 3 -41.54 -46.61 46.37
C SER A 3 -40.45 -45.54 46.54
N VAL A 4 -39.25 -45.97 46.94
CA VAL A 4 -38.02 -45.14 47.04
C VAL A 4 -37.21 -45.14 45.73
N LEU A 5 -37.58 -46.05 44.81
CA LEU A 5 -36.90 -46.28 43.53
C LEU A 5 -36.95 -45.10 42.53
N PRO A 6 -38.03 -44.29 42.42
CA PRO A 6 -38.05 -43.19 41.46
C PRO A 6 -37.17 -42.01 41.90
N PHE A 7 -36.93 -41.82 43.20
CA PHE A 7 -36.10 -40.72 43.70
C PHE A 7 -34.60 -40.94 43.43
N LEU A 8 -34.12 -42.19 43.54
CA LEU A 8 -32.72 -42.52 43.26
C LEU A 8 -32.37 -42.43 41.77
N LEU A 9 -33.32 -42.75 40.89
CA LEU A 9 -33.14 -42.64 39.44
C LEU A 9 -33.03 -41.17 39.00
N VAL A 10 -33.90 -40.30 39.53
CA VAL A 10 -33.91 -38.87 39.20
C VAL A 10 -32.64 -38.17 39.73
N LEU A 11 -32.17 -38.55 40.92
CA LEU A 11 -30.93 -37.99 41.48
C LEU A 11 -29.68 -38.41 40.68
N SER A 12 -29.66 -39.63 40.15
CA SER A 12 -28.55 -40.13 39.32
C SER A 12 -28.48 -39.40 37.98
N ILE A 13 -29.62 -39.19 37.31
CA ILE A 13 -29.67 -38.45 36.04
C ILE A 13 -29.25 -36.99 36.23
N ALA A 14 -29.65 -36.35 37.33
CA ALA A 14 -29.24 -34.98 37.66
C ALA A 14 -27.72 -34.86 37.89
N LEU A 15 -27.10 -35.83 38.59
CA LEU A 15 -25.64 -35.86 38.78
C LEU A 15 -24.88 -36.04 37.46
N PHE A 16 -25.37 -36.90 36.55
CA PHE A 16 -24.75 -37.09 35.24
C PHE A 16 -24.86 -35.82 34.36
N ALA A 17 -25.99 -35.11 34.41
CA ALA A 17 -26.17 -33.85 33.67
C ALA A 17 -25.24 -32.73 34.20
N GLN A 18 -25.06 -32.62 35.52
CA GLN A 18 -24.13 -31.67 36.12
C GLN A 18 -22.66 -32.01 35.83
N ALA A 19 -22.30 -33.30 35.81
CA ALA A 19 -20.94 -33.74 35.45
C ALA A 19 -20.63 -33.47 33.96
N ALA A 20 -21.59 -33.65 33.04
CA ALA A 20 -21.42 -33.35 31.62
C ALA A 20 -21.25 -31.85 31.36
N SER A 21 -22.03 -31.00 32.05
CA SER A 21 -21.91 -29.53 31.95
C SER A 21 -20.58 -29.00 32.51
N LEU A 22 -20.03 -29.64 33.55
CA LEU A 22 -18.70 -29.31 34.07
C LEU A 22 -17.56 -29.79 33.16
N HIS A 23 -17.74 -30.89 32.40
CA HIS A 23 -16.74 -31.36 31.44
C HIS A 23 -16.67 -30.49 30.17
N GLU A 24 -17.82 -30.04 29.65
CA GLU A 24 -17.91 -29.07 28.53
C GLU A 24 -17.27 -27.71 28.90
N ASN A 25 -17.49 -27.24 30.13
CA ASN A 25 -16.86 -26.01 30.61
C ASN A 25 -15.34 -26.16 30.87
N LEU A 26 -14.86 -27.32 31.30
CA LEU A 26 -13.42 -27.56 31.47
C LEU A 26 -12.67 -27.68 30.14
N LEU A 27 -13.34 -28.11 29.07
CA LEU A 27 -12.78 -28.13 27.71
C LEU A 27 -12.72 -26.73 27.09
N HIS A 28 -13.64 -25.83 27.44
CA HIS A 28 -13.61 -24.42 27.01
C HIS A 28 -12.60 -23.55 27.77
N LEU A 29 -12.20 -23.93 28.99
CA LEU A 29 -11.22 -23.18 29.80
C LEU A 29 -9.75 -23.41 29.42
N LYS A 30 -9.45 -24.23 28.40
CA LYS A 30 -8.07 -24.69 28.11
C LYS A 30 -7.43 -24.19 26.82
N ARG A 31 -8.01 -23.20 26.13
CA ARG A 31 -7.31 -22.57 25.01
C ARG A 31 -7.70 -21.11 24.89
N SER A 32 -7.11 -20.28 25.74
CA SER A 32 -6.92 -18.88 25.36
C SER A 32 -6.17 -18.90 24.03
N PRO A 33 -6.69 -18.32 22.94
CA PRO A 33 -5.98 -18.32 21.66
C PRO A 33 -4.67 -17.58 21.90
N SER A 34 -3.57 -18.32 21.96
CA SER A 34 -2.23 -17.76 22.02
C SER A 34 -2.11 -16.75 20.88
N SER A 35 -1.93 -15.49 21.23
CA SER A 35 -1.94 -14.39 20.27
C SER A 35 -0.78 -14.56 19.30
N LEU A 36 -1.10 -14.95 18.07
CA LEU A 36 -0.10 -15.11 17.02
C LEU A 36 0.16 -13.73 16.42
N ALA A 37 1.31 -13.14 16.75
CA ALA A 37 1.81 -11.91 16.15
C ALA A 37 2.71 -12.24 14.95
N VAL A 38 2.42 -11.65 13.78
CA VAL A 38 3.17 -11.90 12.53
C VAL A 38 3.51 -10.57 11.87
N ASN A 39 4.77 -10.39 11.48
CA ASN A 39 5.16 -9.31 10.57
C ASN A 39 4.78 -9.68 9.14
N CYS A 40 4.01 -8.85 8.45
CA CYS A 40 3.67 -9.10 7.05
C CYS A 40 4.91 -8.82 6.19
N THR A 41 5.56 -9.86 5.65
CA THR A 41 6.80 -9.68 4.86
C THR A 41 6.52 -9.84 3.37
N THR A 42 6.89 -8.85 2.58
CA THR A 42 6.77 -8.88 1.12
C THR A 42 8.10 -8.52 0.47
N THR A 43 8.52 -9.31 -0.51
CA THR A 43 9.73 -9.10 -1.30
C THR A 43 9.33 -8.49 -2.63
N ILE A 44 9.93 -7.35 -2.96
CA ILE A 44 9.66 -6.60 -4.17
C ILE A 44 10.92 -6.56 -5.03
N GLU A 45 10.84 -7.09 -6.24
CA GLU A 45 11.88 -6.97 -7.24
C GLU A 45 11.65 -5.78 -8.18
N ARG A 46 12.75 -5.31 -8.76
CA ARG A 46 12.77 -4.16 -9.69
C ARG A 46 12.12 -2.92 -9.07
N GLY A 47 12.28 -2.78 -7.76
CA GLY A 47 11.68 -1.74 -6.95
C GLY A 47 12.03 -0.33 -7.43
N LYS A 48 11.04 0.56 -7.47
CA LYS A 48 11.22 2.00 -7.54
C LYS A 48 10.69 2.58 -6.23
N LEU A 49 11.57 3.27 -5.52
CA LEU A 49 11.28 3.90 -4.23
C LEU A 49 11.42 5.41 -4.41
N CYS A 50 10.38 6.17 -4.05
CA CYS A 50 10.43 7.63 -4.03
C CYS A 50 9.75 8.16 -2.76
N THR A 51 10.43 9.06 -2.06
CA THR A 51 9.86 9.77 -0.91
C THR A 51 9.11 11.01 -1.37
N SER A 52 7.91 11.24 -0.83
CA SER A 52 7.14 12.47 -1.06
C SER A 52 7.21 13.33 0.19
N ASN A 53 7.93 14.46 0.13
CA ASN A 53 8.00 15.53 1.14
C ASN A 53 8.06 15.11 2.64
N GLY A 54 8.53 13.91 2.95
CA GLY A 54 8.60 13.38 4.32
C GLY A 54 7.31 12.73 4.84
N THR A 55 6.25 12.60 4.04
CA THR A 55 4.94 12.04 4.47
C THR A 55 4.79 10.56 4.14
N TYR A 56 5.22 10.13 2.95
CA TYR A 56 5.14 8.73 2.54
C TYR A 56 6.25 8.34 1.56
N ILE A 57 6.40 7.02 1.38
CA ILE A 57 7.24 6.40 0.36
C ILE A 57 6.34 5.71 -0.65
N THR A 58 6.47 6.06 -1.92
CA THR A 58 5.92 5.24 -3.00
C THR A 58 6.85 4.07 -3.28
N LEU A 59 6.29 2.86 -3.25
CA LEU A 59 6.98 1.61 -3.58
C LEU A 59 6.28 0.97 -4.77
N GLN A 60 6.98 0.92 -5.90
CA GLN A 60 6.51 0.21 -7.10
C GLN A 60 7.40 -0.96 -7.42
N GLY A 61 6.84 -2.11 -7.83
CA GLY A 61 7.65 -3.23 -8.31
C GLY A 61 6.87 -4.53 -8.42
N LEU A 62 7.59 -5.63 -8.66
CA LEU A 62 7.00 -6.96 -8.77
C LEU A 62 7.10 -7.69 -7.44
N ALA A 63 5.97 -8.09 -6.87
CA ALA A 63 5.95 -8.94 -5.68
C ALA A 63 6.38 -10.37 -6.03
N THR A 64 7.36 -10.91 -5.30
CA THR A 64 7.91 -12.26 -5.57
C THR A 64 7.46 -13.32 -4.58
N ASN A 65 6.75 -12.92 -3.51
CA ASN A 65 6.09 -13.81 -2.57
C ASN A 65 4.72 -13.26 -2.14
N ASP A 66 3.85 -14.17 -1.73
CA ASP A 66 2.60 -13.84 -1.05
C ASP A 66 2.85 -13.48 0.42
N ASN A 67 1.99 -12.65 1.00
CA ASN A 67 1.97 -12.37 2.44
C ASN A 67 0.70 -12.86 3.16
N ASP A 68 -0.04 -13.79 2.54
CA ASP A 68 -1.31 -14.35 3.01
C ASP A 68 -1.26 -14.90 4.44
N ALA A 69 -0.13 -15.45 4.85
CA ALA A 69 0.05 -15.95 6.21
C ALA A 69 -0.17 -14.85 7.26
N CYS A 70 0.07 -13.58 6.91
CA CYS A 70 -0.24 -12.45 7.78
C CYS A 70 -1.75 -12.24 7.95
N PHE A 71 -2.57 -12.66 6.99
CA PHE A 71 -4.02 -12.50 6.97
C PHE A 71 -4.78 -13.78 7.35
N ALA A 72 -4.06 -14.79 7.85
CA ALA A 72 -4.69 -16.02 8.32
C ALA A 72 -5.61 -15.75 9.54
N PRO A 73 -6.72 -16.50 9.68
CA PRO A 73 -7.73 -16.24 10.71
C PRO A 73 -7.22 -16.41 12.15
N ASN A 74 -6.10 -17.11 12.34
CA ASN A 74 -5.47 -17.30 13.64
C ASN A 74 -4.46 -16.19 14.01
N VAL A 75 -4.19 -15.23 13.12
CA VAL A 75 -3.31 -14.08 13.39
C VAL A 75 -4.11 -13.00 14.11
N THR A 76 -3.74 -12.73 15.35
CA THR A 76 -4.43 -11.77 16.23
C THR A 76 -3.69 -10.44 16.36
N SER A 77 -2.47 -10.33 15.85
CA SER A 77 -1.67 -9.10 15.91
C SER A 77 -0.73 -8.98 14.70
N ARG A 78 -0.63 -7.77 14.14
CA ARG A 78 0.19 -7.43 12.96
C ARG A 78 1.02 -6.19 13.27
N PRO A 79 2.12 -6.32 14.04
CA PRO A 79 2.82 -5.15 14.56
C PRO A 79 3.54 -4.33 13.47
N ALA A 80 3.87 -4.94 12.33
CA ALA A 80 4.44 -4.21 11.18
C ALA A 80 4.36 -5.01 9.88
N SER A 81 4.44 -4.29 8.75
CA SER A 81 4.87 -4.84 7.47
C SER A 81 6.36 -4.60 7.23
N VAL A 82 7.04 -5.57 6.62
CA VAL A 82 8.45 -5.46 6.19
C VAL A 82 8.53 -5.66 4.68
N PHE A 83 8.93 -4.62 3.96
CA PHE A 83 9.20 -4.68 2.52
C PHE A 83 10.68 -4.89 2.27
N LYS A 84 11.01 -6.05 1.69
CA LYS A 84 12.36 -6.37 1.23
C LYS A 84 12.47 -6.00 -0.24
N VAL A 85 13.07 -4.86 -0.54
CA VAL A 85 13.04 -4.25 -1.88
C VAL A 85 14.40 -4.38 -2.54
N GLN A 86 14.45 -5.07 -3.69
CA GLN A 86 15.56 -4.99 -4.63
C GLN A 86 15.26 -3.93 -5.69
N ALA A 87 15.87 -2.76 -5.53
CA ALA A 87 15.61 -1.62 -6.40
C ALA A 87 16.26 -1.76 -7.79
N LYS A 88 15.54 -1.27 -8.80
CA LYS A 88 15.99 -1.22 -10.21
C LYS A 88 17.20 -0.30 -10.38
N LYS A 89 17.29 0.75 -9.58
CA LYS A 89 18.40 1.70 -9.48
C LYS A 89 18.76 1.88 -8.01
N VAL A 90 19.91 2.50 -7.72
CA VAL A 90 20.22 2.91 -6.35
C VAL A 90 19.14 3.88 -5.87
N ALA A 91 18.40 3.49 -4.82
CA ALA A 91 17.41 4.31 -4.16
C ALA A 91 18.10 5.34 -3.26
N HIS A 92 17.56 6.55 -3.25
CA HIS A 92 17.94 7.66 -2.37
C HIS A 92 16.68 8.06 -1.60
N LEU A 93 16.66 7.77 -0.31
CA LEU A 93 15.49 8.01 0.52
C LEU A 93 15.86 8.86 1.72
N ARG A 94 14.88 9.61 2.21
CA ARG A 94 14.97 10.34 3.46
C ARG A 94 13.85 9.81 4.38
N ASP A 95 14.17 9.47 5.62
CA ASP A 95 13.15 9.07 6.59
C ASP A 95 12.47 10.27 7.27
N ALA A 96 11.48 10.01 8.14
CA ALA A 96 10.72 11.04 8.85
C ALA A 96 11.63 11.93 9.73
N GLN A 97 12.73 11.38 10.25
CA GLN A 97 13.75 12.11 11.01
C GLN A 97 14.78 12.80 10.12
N THR A 98 14.52 12.88 8.81
CA THR A 98 15.39 13.48 7.80
C THR A 98 16.71 12.76 7.56
N LYS A 99 16.93 11.55 8.09
CA LYS A 99 18.15 10.78 7.85
C LYS A 99 18.11 10.17 6.44
N PHE A 100 19.27 10.22 5.78
CA PHE A 100 19.44 9.76 4.40
C PHE A 100 19.81 8.27 4.35
N HIS A 101 19.18 7.55 3.43
CA HIS A 101 19.38 6.12 3.17
C HIS A 101 19.69 5.91 1.69
N ARG A 102 20.68 5.07 1.39
CA ARG A 102 21.14 4.84 0.01
C ARG A 102 21.52 3.40 -0.24
N GLY A 103 20.93 2.79 -1.25
CA GLY A 103 21.22 1.39 -1.57
C GLY A 103 20.44 0.85 -2.74
N ARG A 104 20.82 -0.36 -3.21
CA ARG A 104 20.03 -1.14 -4.15
C ARG A 104 19.12 -2.14 -3.45
N TYR A 105 19.41 -2.47 -2.21
CA TYR A 105 18.60 -3.33 -1.36
C TYR A 105 18.10 -2.47 -0.21
N CYS A 106 16.81 -2.49 0.05
CA CYS A 106 16.21 -1.76 1.15
C CYS A 106 15.24 -2.67 1.90
N ASP A 107 15.42 -2.78 3.21
CA ASP A 107 14.34 -3.25 4.08
C ASP A 107 13.62 -2.01 4.63
N ILE A 108 12.29 -1.99 4.49
CA ILE A 108 11.42 -0.92 4.99
C ILE A 108 10.41 -1.57 5.93
N LEU A 109 10.52 -1.27 7.22
CA LEU A 109 9.57 -1.69 8.24
C LEU A 109 8.58 -0.55 8.48
N VAL A 110 7.30 -0.84 8.26
CA VAL A 110 6.18 0.10 8.43
C VAL A 110 5.29 -0.44 9.55
N PRO A 111 5.31 0.15 10.75
CA PRO A 111 4.46 -0.26 11.86
C PRO A 111 2.99 -0.01 11.55
N ASP A 112 2.12 -0.88 12.10
CA ASP A 112 0.65 -0.77 12.03
C ASP A 112 0.06 -0.57 10.62
N TRP A 113 0.83 -0.94 9.60
CA TRP A 113 0.42 -0.91 8.20
C TRP A 113 0.53 -2.30 7.64
N TYR A 114 -0.52 -2.78 6.98
CA TYR A 114 -0.54 -4.09 6.35
C TYR A 114 -1.51 -4.10 5.18
N TYR A 115 -1.08 -4.75 4.10
CA TYR A 115 -1.83 -4.83 2.86
C TYR A 115 -1.67 -6.23 2.23
N PRO A 116 -2.75 -6.92 1.83
CA PRO A 116 -2.65 -8.22 1.16
C PRO A 116 -1.95 -8.08 -0.18
N ILE A 117 -0.90 -8.88 -0.42
CA ILE A 117 -0.13 -8.85 -1.67
C ILE A 117 0.06 -10.29 -2.15
N LYS A 118 -0.22 -10.54 -3.43
CA LYS A 118 0.02 -11.81 -4.07
C LYS A 118 1.33 -11.80 -4.85
N LYS A 119 1.94 -12.98 -4.94
CA LYS A 119 3.06 -13.22 -5.82
C LYS A 119 2.65 -12.99 -7.27
N GLY A 120 3.46 -12.20 -7.97
CA GLY A 120 3.21 -11.83 -9.37
C GLY A 120 2.57 -10.45 -9.52
N ASP A 121 2.10 -9.83 -8.43
CA ASP A 121 1.48 -8.50 -8.49
C ASP A 121 2.50 -7.43 -8.85
N HIS A 122 2.13 -6.57 -9.80
CA HIS A 122 2.79 -5.30 -10.03
C HIS A 122 2.19 -4.27 -9.08
N VAL A 123 2.80 -4.10 -7.91
CA VAL A 123 2.26 -3.24 -6.85
C VAL A 123 2.71 -1.80 -7.03
N LYS A 124 1.87 -0.85 -6.60
CA LYS A 124 2.24 0.52 -6.28
C LYS A 124 1.65 0.91 -4.92
N LEU A 125 2.49 0.84 -3.89
CA LEU A 125 2.08 1.06 -2.51
C LEU A 125 2.50 2.46 -2.05
N TYR A 126 1.66 3.05 -1.22
CA TYR A 126 1.92 4.31 -0.52
C TYR A 126 2.19 3.99 0.95
N LEU A 127 3.48 3.86 1.28
CA LEU A 127 3.91 3.46 2.62
C LEU A 127 4.02 4.70 3.51
N PRO A 128 3.27 4.79 4.62
CA PRO A 128 3.39 5.92 5.54
C PRO A 128 4.81 6.06 6.10
N LEU A 129 5.29 7.29 6.14
CA LEU A 129 6.60 7.64 6.66
C LEU A 129 6.44 8.34 8.01
N THR A 130 6.40 7.54 9.08
CA THR A 130 6.34 8.06 10.45
C THR A 130 7.70 7.98 11.13
N ASN A 131 7.81 8.55 12.33
CA ASN A 131 8.99 8.37 13.18
C ASN A 131 9.24 6.91 13.58
N ALA A 132 8.23 6.05 13.49
CA ALA A 132 8.36 4.62 13.78
C ALA A 132 8.71 3.79 12.53
N THR A 133 8.61 4.38 11.33
CA THR A 133 9.03 3.73 10.07
C THR A 133 10.56 3.59 10.05
N ILE A 134 11.05 2.36 9.95
CA ILE A 134 12.49 2.07 9.90
C ILE A 134 12.87 1.76 8.46
N ILE A 135 13.83 2.51 7.93
CA ILE A 135 14.41 2.27 6.61
C ILE A 135 15.86 1.84 6.81
N LYS A 136 16.28 0.81 6.08
CA LYS A 136 17.68 0.47 5.93
C LYS A 136 17.97 0.11 4.48
N CYS A 137 18.79 0.91 3.82
CA CYS A 137 19.21 0.66 2.46
C CYS A 137 20.72 0.46 2.39
N ASP A 138 21.16 -0.50 1.57
CA ASP A 138 22.56 -0.74 1.29
C ASP A 138 22.81 -1.25 -0.14
N SER A 139 24.08 -1.28 -0.53
CA SER A 139 24.59 -1.93 -1.73
C SER A 139 24.44 -3.45 -1.73
N THR A 140 24.37 -4.10 -0.57
CA THR A 140 24.23 -5.56 -0.41
C THR A 140 22.99 -5.92 0.42
N PRO A 141 22.34 -7.07 0.17
CA PRO A 141 21.13 -7.46 0.88
C PRO A 141 21.36 -7.73 2.38
N GLU A 142 22.50 -8.32 2.74
CA GLU A 142 22.84 -8.62 4.14
C GLU A 142 22.94 -7.34 4.98
N ASN A 143 23.64 -6.32 4.48
CA ASN A 143 23.76 -5.07 5.21
C ASN A 143 22.49 -4.21 5.13
N ALA A 144 21.62 -4.41 4.13
CA ALA A 144 20.31 -3.76 4.06
C ALA A 144 19.29 -4.33 5.06
N THR A 145 19.55 -5.49 5.66
CA THR A 145 18.56 -6.17 6.51
C THR A 145 18.34 -5.42 7.83
N ILE A 146 17.07 -5.16 8.17
CA ILE A 146 16.70 -4.65 9.50
C ILE A 146 16.88 -5.79 10.51
N PRO A 147 17.73 -5.63 11.54
CA PRO A 147 17.91 -6.67 12.53
C PRO A 147 16.59 -6.93 13.25
N LEU A 148 16.12 -8.18 13.20
CA LEU A 148 14.92 -8.57 13.92
C LEU A 148 15.22 -8.44 15.41
N VAL A 149 14.57 -7.50 16.09
CA VAL A 149 14.61 -7.42 17.55
C VAL A 149 13.88 -8.65 18.06
N THR A 150 14.62 -9.72 18.32
CA THR A 150 14.07 -10.84 19.07
C THR A 150 13.75 -10.33 20.47
N PRO A 151 12.54 -10.57 21.02
CA PRO A 151 12.31 -10.32 22.43
C PRO A 151 13.36 -11.13 23.18
N SER A 152 14.29 -10.41 23.82
CA SER A 152 15.45 -10.98 24.48
C SER A 152 14.99 -12.10 25.40
N ALA A 153 15.42 -13.33 25.09
CA ALA A 153 15.21 -14.46 25.98
C ALA A 153 15.74 -14.06 27.37
N ALA A 154 14.92 -14.26 28.39
CA ALA A 154 15.26 -13.98 29.78
C ALA A 154 16.67 -14.54 30.09
N PRO A 155 17.51 -13.78 30.82
CA PRO A 155 18.89 -14.19 31.08
C PRO A 155 18.91 -15.52 31.83
N SER A 156 19.44 -16.57 31.19
CA SER A 156 19.79 -17.82 31.88
C SER A 156 20.91 -17.55 32.89
N PRO A 157 20.88 -18.18 34.09
CA PRO A 157 21.85 -17.91 35.14
C PRO A 157 23.25 -18.38 34.73
N SER A 158 24.18 -17.44 34.87
CA SER A 158 25.63 -17.53 34.74
C SER A 158 26.25 -18.81 35.32
N LYS A 159 27.14 -19.44 34.54
CA LYS A 159 28.29 -20.17 35.10
C LYS A 159 29.56 -19.34 34.90
N ALA A 160 30.16 -19.00 36.03
CA ALA A 160 31.44 -18.32 36.15
C ALA A 160 32.61 -19.18 35.64
N ALA A 161 33.56 -18.56 34.94
CA ALA A 161 34.97 -18.96 34.93
C ALA A 161 35.91 -17.81 34.50
N LYS A 162 36.57 -17.24 35.52
CA LYS A 162 37.95 -16.70 35.62
C LYS A 162 38.65 -16.05 34.41
N SER A 163 38.87 -14.74 34.58
CA SER A 163 40.09 -13.93 34.40
C SER A 163 41.31 -14.49 33.67
N ALA A 164 41.83 -13.67 32.73
CA ALA A 164 43.19 -13.13 32.81
C ALA A 164 43.29 -11.84 31.98
N ALA A 165 43.86 -10.81 32.61
CA ALA A 165 44.13 -9.50 32.04
C ALA A 165 45.40 -9.53 31.17
N SER A 166 45.49 -8.63 30.18
CA SER A 166 46.58 -7.67 30.16
C SER A 166 46.29 -6.50 29.23
N ALA A 167 46.69 -5.33 29.71
CA ALA A 167 46.38 -4.01 29.22
C ALA A 167 47.43 -3.49 28.21
N SER A 168 47.13 -2.28 27.71
CA SER A 168 48.04 -1.19 27.32
C SER A 168 48.02 -0.92 25.81
N SER A 169 47.44 0.18 25.32
CA SER A 169 47.93 1.59 25.32
C SER A 169 48.17 1.97 23.86
N ALA A 170 47.40 2.87 23.24
CA ALA A 170 47.47 4.34 23.32
C ALA A 170 48.24 4.94 22.12
N ALA A 171 47.87 6.19 21.81
CA ALA A 171 48.44 7.16 20.86
C ALA A 171 47.96 7.06 19.39
N SER A 172 47.13 8.00 18.90
CA SER A 172 47.37 9.44 18.58
C SER A 172 47.98 9.62 17.17
N SER A 173 47.24 10.25 16.25
CA SER A 173 47.42 11.65 15.77
C SER A 173 48.22 11.67 14.45
N SER A 174 47.59 11.98 13.30
CA SER A 174 47.27 13.32 12.74
C SER A 174 48.32 13.82 11.75
N SER A 175 47.83 14.29 10.59
CA SER A 175 48.44 15.29 9.66
C SER A 175 49.77 14.92 8.99
N SER A 176 50.12 15.27 7.75
CA SER A 176 49.70 16.38 6.89
C SER A 176 50.27 16.17 5.47
N SER A 177 49.49 16.58 4.47
CA SER A 177 49.86 17.25 3.20
C SER A 177 51.33 17.31 2.72
N SER A 178 51.57 17.01 1.43
CA SER A 178 51.84 18.03 0.37
C SER A 178 52.31 17.41 -0.98
N SER A 179 51.60 17.80 -2.05
CA SER A 179 52.00 18.15 -3.43
C SER A 179 53.33 17.68 -4.05
N HIS A 180 53.29 17.15 -5.29
CA HIS A 180 53.74 17.83 -6.54
C HIS A 180 53.75 16.93 -7.81
N LYS A 181 53.01 17.40 -8.83
CA LYS A 181 53.23 17.46 -10.31
C LYS A 181 53.93 16.35 -11.15
N HIS A 182 53.26 16.08 -12.28
CA HIS A 182 53.73 15.82 -13.67
C HIS A 182 54.64 14.60 -13.97
N SER A 183 54.19 13.67 -14.82
CA SER A 183 54.42 13.71 -16.29
C SER A 183 54.15 12.35 -16.97
N LYS A 184 53.48 12.42 -18.13
CA LYS A 184 53.54 11.60 -19.36
C LYS A 184 53.81 10.08 -19.30
N GLU A 185 52.79 9.35 -19.76
CA GLU A 185 52.80 8.40 -20.88
C GLU A 185 54.05 7.52 -21.09
N HIS A 186 53.89 6.21 -20.87
CA HIS A 186 54.51 5.20 -21.74
C HIS A 186 53.64 3.95 -21.86
N LYS A 187 53.28 3.69 -23.11
CA LYS A 187 52.83 2.45 -23.74
C LYS A 187 53.69 1.26 -23.32
N SER A 188 53.07 0.17 -22.86
CA SER A 188 53.63 -1.17 -23.09
C SER A 188 52.53 -2.22 -23.26
N LYS A 189 52.88 -3.16 -24.13
CA LYS A 189 52.11 -4.19 -24.80
C LYS A 189 52.47 -5.52 -24.13
N THR A 190 51.49 -6.28 -23.67
CA THR A 190 51.69 -7.69 -23.33
C THR A 190 50.51 -8.53 -23.80
N THR A 191 50.74 -9.22 -24.92
CA THR A 191 50.11 -10.47 -25.38
C THR A 191 50.41 -11.56 -24.34
N THR A 192 49.50 -12.42 -23.89
CA THR A 192 49.09 -13.77 -24.39
C THR A 192 48.38 -14.38 -23.15
N THR A 193 47.29 -15.16 -23.14
CA THR A 193 47.02 -16.41 -23.85
C THR A 193 45.56 -16.82 -23.62
N THR A 194 44.95 -17.30 -24.69
CA THR A 194 43.68 -17.99 -24.81
C THR A 194 43.56 -19.22 -23.90
N THR A 195 42.42 -19.41 -23.23
CA THR A 195 41.90 -20.75 -22.95
C THR A 195 40.38 -20.72 -23.03
N THR A 196 39.88 -21.17 -24.17
CA THR A 196 38.48 -21.50 -24.44
C THR A 196 38.26 -22.92 -23.96
N THR A 197 37.33 -23.11 -23.02
CA THR A 197 36.75 -24.45 -22.76
C THR A 197 35.26 -24.38 -23.03
N THR A 198 34.93 -24.84 -24.23
CA THR A 198 33.59 -25.18 -24.71
C THR A 198 33.09 -26.42 -23.97
N THR A 199 31.98 -26.29 -23.26
CA THR A 199 31.22 -27.46 -22.78
C THR A 199 29.91 -27.53 -23.56
N THR A 200 29.92 -28.44 -24.54
CA THR A 200 28.80 -28.78 -25.43
C THR A 200 28.23 -30.10 -24.95
N THR A 201 26.97 -30.13 -24.49
CA THR A 201 26.04 -31.28 -24.45
C THR A 201 24.81 -30.82 -23.66
N ARG A 202 23.54 -31.09 -24.00
CA ARG A 202 22.89 -31.85 -25.07
C ARG A 202 21.43 -31.42 -25.00
N HIS A 203 20.86 -30.96 -26.11
CA HIS A 203 19.43 -30.69 -26.23
C HIS A 203 18.63 -32.00 -26.13
N HIS A 204 17.63 -32.03 -25.25
CA HIS A 204 16.54 -33.00 -25.23
C HIS A 204 15.29 -32.25 -25.72
N PRO A 205 14.64 -32.68 -26.81
CA PRO A 205 13.37 -32.10 -27.22
C PRO A 205 12.26 -32.72 -26.38
N THR A 206 11.66 -31.94 -25.48
CA THR A 206 10.43 -32.34 -24.80
C THR A 206 9.26 -31.98 -25.68
N THR A 207 8.58 -33.01 -26.16
CA THR A 207 7.40 -32.97 -27.02
C THR A 207 6.24 -32.24 -26.33
N THR A 208 5.71 -31.23 -27.01
CA THR A 208 4.47 -30.54 -26.73
C THR A 208 3.29 -31.51 -26.80
N THR A 209 2.48 -31.58 -25.74
CA THR A 209 1.11 -32.13 -25.83
C THR A 209 0.15 -31.02 -25.43
N THR A 210 -0.47 -30.42 -26.44
CA THR A 210 -1.53 -29.44 -26.32
C THR A 210 -2.85 -30.21 -26.15
N THR A 211 -3.43 -30.18 -24.95
CA THR A 211 -4.79 -30.70 -24.73
C THR A 211 -5.76 -29.52 -24.77
N THR A 212 -6.38 -29.33 -25.94
CA THR A 212 -7.49 -28.40 -26.16
C THR A 212 -8.73 -28.93 -25.44
N HIS A 213 -9.13 -28.30 -24.34
CA HIS A 213 -10.46 -28.45 -23.77
C HIS A 213 -11.31 -27.21 -24.05
N GLN A 214 -12.20 -27.41 -25.00
CA GLN A 214 -13.34 -26.61 -25.41
C GLN A 214 -14.36 -26.48 -24.26
N PRO A 215 -14.79 -25.26 -23.88
CA PRO A 215 -16.06 -25.05 -23.20
C PRO A 215 -17.16 -24.76 -24.23
N THR A 216 -18.17 -25.61 -24.20
CA THR A 216 -19.41 -25.53 -24.95
C THR A 216 -20.17 -24.25 -24.62
N THR A 217 -20.34 -23.36 -25.59
CA THR A 217 -21.20 -22.17 -25.48
C THR A 217 -22.61 -22.51 -25.96
N THR A 218 -23.59 -22.41 -25.07
CA THR A 218 -25.02 -22.49 -25.38
C THR A 218 -25.47 -21.16 -25.97
N HIS A 219 -26.00 -21.21 -27.19
CA HIS A 219 -26.59 -20.07 -27.89
C HIS A 219 -27.86 -19.57 -27.20
N HIS A 220 -27.89 -18.28 -26.85
CA HIS A 220 -29.13 -17.52 -26.69
C HIS A 220 -29.14 -16.35 -27.69
N THR A 221 -30.20 -16.36 -28.50
CA THR A 221 -30.50 -15.47 -29.61
C THR A 221 -31.13 -14.17 -29.12
N THR A 222 -30.52 -13.01 -29.43
CA THR A 222 -31.29 -11.76 -29.59
C THR A 222 -30.59 -10.72 -30.47
N LYS A 223 -31.13 -10.60 -31.69
CA LYS A 223 -31.27 -9.45 -32.61
C LYS A 223 -30.20 -8.33 -32.59
N HIS A 224 -29.43 -8.32 -33.68
CA HIS A 224 -28.72 -7.17 -34.24
C HIS A 224 -29.63 -5.94 -34.47
N HIS A 225 -29.17 -4.76 -34.04
CA HIS A 225 -29.52 -3.47 -34.61
C HIS A 225 -28.26 -2.83 -35.17
N THR A 226 -28.30 -2.51 -36.46
CA THR A 226 -27.21 -1.97 -37.26
C THR A 226 -27.40 -0.46 -37.39
N THR A 227 -26.41 0.34 -37.03
CA THR A 227 -26.38 1.75 -37.46
C THR A 227 -24.95 2.22 -37.67
N LYS A 228 -24.82 2.99 -38.75
CA LYS A 228 -23.62 3.24 -39.53
C LYS A 228 -22.69 4.28 -38.88
N HIS A 229 -21.40 4.08 -39.13
CA HIS A 229 -20.37 5.12 -39.08
C HIS A 229 -20.81 6.39 -39.82
N HIS A 230 -20.63 7.55 -39.17
CA HIS A 230 -20.55 8.83 -39.84
C HIS A 230 -19.32 9.59 -39.30
N THR A 231 -18.39 9.84 -40.21
CA THR A 231 -17.21 10.69 -40.05
C THR A 231 -17.60 12.10 -40.50
N THR A 232 -17.34 13.13 -39.69
CA THR A 232 -17.27 14.51 -40.18
C THR A 232 -16.19 15.30 -39.44
N THR A 233 -15.37 16.00 -40.23
CA THR A 233 -14.29 16.92 -39.85
C THR A 233 -14.75 18.37 -40.02
N THR A 234 -14.15 19.30 -39.23
CA THR A 234 -14.07 20.79 -39.41
C THR A 234 -15.38 21.58 -39.17
N THR A 235 -15.43 22.81 -38.62
CA THR A 235 -14.50 23.96 -38.65
C THR A 235 -14.92 25.02 -37.61
N THR A 236 -13.97 25.84 -37.18
CA THR A 236 -14.09 27.11 -36.43
C THR A 236 -14.82 28.19 -37.23
N THR A 237 -15.71 28.98 -36.60
CA THR A 237 -15.98 30.38 -37.00
C THR A 237 -16.66 31.21 -35.89
N THR A 238 -16.00 32.32 -35.59
CA THR A 238 -16.44 33.54 -34.94
C THR A 238 -17.57 34.23 -35.73
N HIS A 239 -18.55 34.85 -35.04
CA HIS A 239 -19.05 36.24 -35.22
C HIS A 239 -20.48 36.47 -34.65
N LYS A 240 -20.55 37.33 -33.62
CA LYS A 240 -21.34 38.58 -33.50
C LYS A 240 -22.82 38.59 -33.95
N PRO A 241 -23.72 39.04 -33.05
CA PRO A 241 -24.78 39.95 -33.42
C PRO A 241 -24.57 41.34 -32.80
N THR A 242 -24.95 42.36 -33.57
CA THR A 242 -25.10 43.75 -33.13
C THR A 242 -26.41 44.24 -33.71
N HIS A 243 -27.12 45.05 -32.93
CA HIS A 243 -27.90 46.25 -33.29
C HIS A 243 -29.06 46.40 -32.29
N THR A 244 -28.93 47.34 -31.33
CA THR A 244 -29.54 48.70 -31.27
C THR A 244 -30.96 48.62 -30.68
N SER A 245 -31.38 49.32 -29.61
CA SER A 245 -31.31 50.77 -29.40
C SER A 245 -31.66 51.18 -27.94
N SER A 246 -30.89 52.14 -27.40
CA SER A 246 -31.25 53.33 -26.58
C SER A 246 -32.27 53.26 -25.43
N SER A 247 -31.82 53.62 -24.21
CA SER A 247 -32.09 54.95 -23.59
C SER A 247 -31.46 55.06 -22.18
N ASP A 248 -30.55 56.03 -22.04
CA ASP A 248 -30.33 57.02 -20.97
C ASP A 248 -30.22 56.65 -19.47
N ASP A 249 -29.15 57.23 -18.90
CA ASP A 249 -28.94 57.81 -17.56
C ASP A 249 -28.28 57.04 -16.40
N ASP A 250 -27.28 57.75 -15.87
CA ASP A 250 -26.68 57.81 -14.54
C ASP A 250 -25.40 57.00 -14.20
N ASP A 251 -24.40 57.79 -13.82
CA ASP A 251 -23.11 57.47 -13.22
C ASP A 251 -23.25 56.58 -11.96
N ASP A 252 -22.30 55.66 -11.75
CA ASP A 252 -21.66 55.44 -10.44
C ASP A 252 -20.53 54.38 -10.51
N ASP A 253 -19.36 54.87 -10.14
CA ASP A 253 -18.14 54.26 -9.58
C ASP A 253 -17.78 52.77 -9.76
N ASP A 254 -16.54 52.65 -10.20
CA ASP A 254 -15.65 51.49 -10.30
C ASP A 254 -15.29 50.94 -8.90
N ASP A 255 -15.80 49.76 -8.53
CA ASP A 255 -15.08 48.84 -7.64
C ASP A 255 -15.25 47.42 -8.16
N SER A 256 -14.28 47.06 -9.00
CA SER A 256 -14.02 45.69 -9.45
C SER A 256 -13.58 44.83 -8.26
N SER A 257 -14.53 44.44 -7.43
CA SER A 257 -14.39 43.23 -6.62
C SER A 257 -14.57 42.04 -7.56
N SER A 258 -13.43 41.47 -7.94
CA SER A 258 -13.34 40.16 -8.58
C SER A 258 -14.12 39.15 -7.74
N SER A 259 -15.38 38.97 -8.09
CA SER A 259 -16.26 37.96 -7.53
C SER A 259 -15.75 36.60 -8.02
N SER A 260 -14.69 36.14 -7.35
CA SER A 260 -14.31 34.75 -7.34
C SER A 260 -15.56 34.01 -6.91
N SER A 261 -16.16 33.26 -7.83
CA SER A 261 -17.25 32.35 -7.53
C SER A 261 -16.68 31.20 -6.69
N GLY A 262 -16.26 31.51 -5.46
CA GLY A 262 -15.82 30.55 -4.47
C GLY A 262 -17.06 29.83 -4.00
N GLY A 263 -17.22 28.57 -4.41
CA GLY A 263 -18.18 27.69 -3.77
C GLY A 263 -17.92 27.69 -2.26
N SER A 264 -18.98 27.69 -1.45
CA SER A 264 -18.83 27.49 -0.02
C SER A 264 -18.24 26.10 0.20
N TRP A 265 -17.08 26.04 0.85
CA TRP A 265 -16.49 24.81 1.35
C TRP A 265 -17.39 24.19 2.43
N VAL A 266 -17.37 22.86 2.54
CA VAL A 266 -18.17 22.12 3.52
C VAL A 266 -17.22 21.21 4.28
N ASP A 267 -17.19 21.34 5.61
CA ASP A 267 -16.33 20.47 6.42
C ASP A 267 -16.76 19.00 6.29
N GLY A 268 -15.79 18.09 6.22
CA GLY A 268 -16.03 16.66 6.10
C GLY A 268 -14.83 15.84 6.55
N GLU A 269 -14.98 14.53 6.46
CA GLU A 269 -13.92 13.56 6.76
C GLU A 269 -13.68 12.68 5.53
N VAL A 270 -12.41 12.29 5.34
CA VAL A 270 -12.02 11.30 4.33
C VAL A 270 -11.24 10.14 4.93
N THR A 271 -11.47 8.93 4.41
CA THR A 271 -10.60 7.76 4.59
C THR A 271 -9.97 7.36 3.25
N PHE A 272 -9.38 6.16 3.20
CA PHE A 272 -8.91 5.57 1.96
C PHE A 272 -9.33 4.11 1.79
N PHE A 273 -9.47 3.69 0.53
CA PHE A 273 -9.83 2.32 0.15
C PHE A 273 -8.83 1.70 -0.83
N THR A 274 -9.11 0.47 -1.26
CA THR A 274 -8.41 -0.23 -2.32
C THR A 274 -9.27 -0.24 -3.58
N PRO A 275 -8.93 0.55 -4.62
CA PRO A 275 -9.69 0.60 -5.84
C PRO A 275 -9.77 -0.73 -6.59
N ASN A 276 -10.91 -0.93 -7.27
CA ASN A 276 -11.17 -2.03 -8.19
C ASN A 276 -12.14 -1.54 -9.29
N GLN A 277 -12.99 -2.44 -9.82
CA GLN A 277 -14.13 -1.98 -10.62
C GLN A 277 -15.21 -1.39 -9.71
N GLY A 278 -15.24 -0.07 -9.63
CA GLY A 278 -16.21 0.65 -8.80
C GLY A 278 -17.63 0.64 -9.38
N ALA A 279 -18.59 1.12 -8.57
CA ALA A 279 -20.01 1.21 -8.91
C ALA A 279 -20.32 2.10 -10.12
N CYS A 280 -19.39 2.95 -10.56
CA CYS A 280 -19.50 3.69 -11.82
C CYS A 280 -19.09 2.88 -13.07
N GLY A 281 -18.65 1.63 -12.91
CA GLY A 281 -18.54 0.64 -13.99
C GLY A 281 -17.19 0.54 -14.70
N TRP A 282 -16.23 1.45 -14.45
CA TRP A 282 -14.87 1.37 -14.98
C TRP A 282 -13.86 0.88 -13.92
N TRP A 283 -12.68 0.47 -14.38
CA TRP A 283 -11.58 0.02 -13.52
C TRP A 283 -10.69 1.21 -13.18
N ASP A 284 -10.41 1.36 -11.89
CA ASP A 284 -9.41 2.27 -11.34
C ASP A 284 -8.43 1.46 -10.48
N ASP A 285 -7.27 2.05 -10.19
CA ASP A 285 -6.23 1.46 -9.35
C ASP A 285 -5.76 2.45 -8.28
N ASP A 286 -4.78 2.05 -7.47
CA ASP A 286 -4.25 2.85 -6.37
C ASP A 286 -3.73 4.25 -6.80
N ASP A 287 -3.50 4.46 -8.10
CA ASP A 287 -2.94 5.69 -8.68
C ASP A 287 -3.99 6.67 -9.16
N SER A 288 -5.20 6.20 -9.38
CA SER A 288 -6.31 7.02 -9.86
C SER A 288 -6.64 8.07 -8.81
N MET A 289 -6.75 9.35 -9.19
CA MET A 289 -7.25 10.40 -8.29
C MET A 289 -8.78 10.31 -8.19
N ILE A 290 -9.27 9.37 -7.40
CA ILE A 290 -10.71 9.07 -7.28
C ILE A 290 -11.21 9.04 -5.84
N ALA A 291 -12.53 9.14 -5.71
CA ALA A 291 -13.27 8.96 -4.47
C ALA A 291 -14.48 8.01 -4.67
N ALA A 292 -14.75 7.22 -3.63
CA ALA A 292 -16.01 6.56 -3.41
C ALA A 292 -16.90 7.43 -2.51
N LEU A 293 -18.20 7.49 -2.80
CA LEU A 293 -19.14 8.33 -2.04
C LEU A 293 -19.96 7.51 -1.04
N GLY A 294 -20.19 8.05 0.15
CA GLY A 294 -21.14 7.52 1.11
C GLY A 294 -22.61 7.58 0.64
N PRO A 295 -23.54 6.92 1.36
CA PRO A 295 -24.98 6.81 1.06
C PRO A 295 -25.68 8.06 0.54
N ASP A 296 -25.60 9.17 1.25
CA ASP A 296 -26.41 10.36 0.94
C ASP A 296 -25.83 11.13 -0.26
N LEU A 297 -24.51 11.03 -0.48
CA LEU A 297 -23.84 11.64 -1.64
C LEU A 297 -24.00 10.79 -2.91
N TYR A 298 -23.82 9.48 -2.81
CA TYR A 298 -23.91 8.59 -3.97
C TYR A 298 -25.36 8.46 -4.47
N GLY A 299 -26.32 8.37 -3.56
CA GLY A 299 -27.73 8.14 -3.84
C GLY A 299 -28.09 6.65 -3.82
N ASP A 300 -28.67 6.15 -4.91
CA ASP A 300 -29.03 4.73 -5.02
C ASP A 300 -27.78 3.86 -5.16
N MET A 301 -27.49 3.06 -4.14
CA MET A 301 -26.31 2.20 -4.05
C MET A 301 -26.34 1.00 -5.00
N ASP A 302 -27.51 0.68 -5.55
CA ASP A 302 -27.69 -0.41 -6.52
C ASP A 302 -27.68 0.08 -7.98
N ALA A 303 -27.43 1.37 -8.21
CA ALA A 303 -27.41 2.00 -9.53
C ALA A 303 -26.17 2.87 -9.74
N GLU A 304 -25.89 3.23 -11.00
CA GLU A 304 -24.85 4.21 -11.31
C GLU A 304 -25.29 5.60 -10.79
N SER A 305 -24.47 6.22 -9.96
CA SER A 305 -24.76 7.54 -9.41
C SER A 305 -24.77 8.61 -10.52
N LYS A 306 -25.67 9.59 -10.40
CA LYS A 306 -25.62 10.83 -11.21
C LYS A 306 -24.32 11.62 -11.04
N TYR A 307 -23.53 11.31 -10.00
CA TYR A 307 -22.24 11.94 -9.75
C TYR A 307 -21.06 11.20 -10.39
N CYS A 308 -21.25 10.00 -10.95
CA CYS A 308 -20.19 9.27 -11.63
C CYS A 308 -19.48 10.16 -12.68
N GLY A 309 -18.15 10.22 -12.60
CA GLY A 309 -17.30 11.03 -13.48
C GLY A 309 -17.24 12.52 -13.16
N ARG A 310 -18.05 13.02 -12.22
CA ARG A 310 -17.93 14.40 -11.71
C ARG A 310 -16.70 14.53 -10.82
N LYS A 311 -16.24 15.77 -10.66
CA LYS A 311 -15.07 16.11 -9.86
C LYS A 311 -15.46 16.75 -8.54
N ILE A 312 -14.69 16.46 -7.50
CA ILE A 312 -14.76 17.05 -6.17
C ILE A 312 -13.41 17.70 -5.91
N GLU A 313 -13.44 18.95 -5.47
CA GLU A 313 -12.28 19.65 -4.95
C GLU A 313 -12.25 19.46 -3.44
N ILE A 314 -11.09 19.10 -2.89
CA ILE A 314 -10.94 18.76 -1.46
C ILE A 314 -9.73 19.51 -0.93
N GLU A 315 -9.90 20.30 0.13
CA GLU A 315 -8.82 20.93 0.87
C GLU A 315 -8.45 20.10 2.10
N GLY A 316 -7.17 19.70 2.18
CA GLY A 316 -6.64 18.89 3.26
C GLY A 316 -6.26 19.69 4.50
N PRO A 317 -5.95 19.01 5.62
CA PRO A 317 -5.60 19.65 6.88
C PRO A 317 -4.30 20.46 6.83
N LYS A 318 -3.46 20.23 5.80
CA LYS A 318 -2.24 21.00 5.53
C LYS A 318 -2.48 22.23 4.63
N GLY A 319 -3.73 22.52 4.27
CA GLY A 319 -4.15 23.61 3.40
C GLY A 319 -3.87 23.39 1.91
N ASN A 320 -3.53 22.16 1.52
CA ASN A 320 -3.35 21.78 0.13
C ASN A 320 -4.66 21.27 -0.47
N THR A 321 -4.90 21.63 -1.72
CA THR A 321 -6.14 21.28 -2.42
C THR A 321 -5.87 20.25 -3.50
N ILE A 322 -6.71 19.21 -3.58
CA ILE A 322 -6.68 18.22 -4.66
C ILE A 322 -8.01 18.19 -5.39
N THR A 323 -8.02 17.58 -6.58
CA THR A 323 -9.25 17.28 -7.30
C THR A 323 -9.32 15.79 -7.57
N VAL A 324 -10.43 15.17 -7.16
CA VAL A 324 -10.72 13.74 -7.38
C VAL A 324 -11.94 13.56 -8.26
N LYS A 325 -12.02 12.44 -8.96
CA LYS A 325 -13.19 12.02 -9.75
C LYS A 325 -14.02 11.01 -8.97
N VAL A 326 -15.33 11.17 -8.95
CA VAL A 326 -16.24 10.17 -8.39
C VAL A 326 -16.22 8.92 -9.26
N ALA A 327 -15.88 7.77 -8.68
CA ALA A 327 -15.72 6.51 -9.40
C ALA A 327 -16.41 5.31 -8.73
N ASP A 328 -16.81 5.44 -7.47
CA ASP A 328 -17.32 4.32 -6.71
C ASP A 328 -18.34 4.73 -5.63
N ALA A 329 -19.01 3.74 -5.08
CA ALA A 329 -19.87 3.82 -3.91
C ALA A 329 -19.14 3.27 -2.69
N CYS A 330 -19.36 3.86 -1.53
CA CYS A 330 -18.94 3.29 -0.25
C CYS A 330 -20.18 2.97 0.62
N PRO A 331 -20.83 1.80 0.42
CA PRO A 331 -21.95 1.37 1.25
C PRO A 331 -21.66 1.30 2.77
N PRO A 332 -20.46 0.91 3.25
CA PRO A 332 -20.19 0.86 4.68
C PRO A 332 -19.82 2.22 5.28
N CYS A 333 -19.61 3.27 4.46
CA CYS A 333 -19.23 4.59 4.94
C CYS A 333 -20.41 5.33 5.59
N GLU A 334 -20.06 6.33 6.42
CA GLU A 334 -21.02 7.32 6.85
C GLU A 334 -21.61 8.09 5.65
N LYS A 335 -22.80 8.65 5.86
CA LYS A 335 -23.66 9.17 4.79
C LYS A 335 -23.00 10.17 3.85
N GLU A 336 -22.25 11.12 4.39
CA GLU A 336 -21.61 12.21 3.64
C GLU A 336 -20.09 12.02 3.51
N HIS A 337 -19.59 10.84 3.83
CA HIS A 337 -18.17 10.55 3.88
C HIS A 337 -17.59 10.26 2.48
N LEU A 338 -16.34 10.68 2.26
CA LEU A 338 -15.58 10.40 1.04
C LEU A 338 -14.48 9.37 1.32
N ASP A 339 -14.46 8.27 0.59
CA ASP A 339 -13.39 7.27 0.72
C ASP A 339 -12.44 7.38 -0.48
N LEU A 340 -11.20 7.80 -0.23
CA LEU A 340 -10.28 8.19 -1.29
C LEU A 340 -9.41 7.03 -1.77
N SER A 341 -9.03 7.06 -3.05
CA SER A 341 -7.88 6.28 -3.51
C SER A 341 -6.61 6.58 -2.70
N PRO A 342 -5.67 5.63 -2.59
CA PRO A 342 -4.38 5.86 -1.93
C PRO A 342 -3.63 7.07 -2.50
N ALA A 343 -3.59 7.24 -3.83
CA ALA A 343 -2.97 8.41 -4.44
C ALA A 343 -3.59 9.73 -3.96
N ALA A 344 -4.92 9.83 -3.92
CA ALA A 344 -5.59 11.05 -3.50
C ALA A 344 -5.38 11.33 -2.00
N PHE A 345 -5.53 10.30 -1.15
CA PHE A 345 -5.33 10.44 0.29
C PHE A 345 -3.90 10.88 0.64
N ALA A 346 -2.91 10.30 -0.05
CA ALA A 346 -1.49 10.59 0.16
C ALA A 346 -1.12 12.06 -0.10
N GLU A 347 -1.82 12.73 -1.01
CA GLU A 347 -1.62 14.15 -1.28
C GLU A 347 -2.15 15.01 -0.13
N LEU A 348 -3.22 14.59 0.57
CA LEU A 348 -3.83 15.36 1.66
C LEU A 348 -3.15 15.12 3.02
N GLY A 349 -2.70 13.90 3.29
CA GLY A 349 -2.22 13.55 4.62
C GLY A 349 -1.54 12.20 4.74
N ASP A 350 -1.32 11.81 5.99
CA ASP A 350 -0.56 10.62 6.36
C ASP A 350 -1.51 9.43 6.62
N PHE A 351 -1.25 8.30 5.97
CA PHE A 351 -2.07 7.07 6.10
C PHE A 351 -2.24 6.57 7.53
N VAL A 352 -1.32 6.91 8.44
CA VAL A 352 -1.41 6.50 9.85
C VAL A 352 -2.54 7.19 10.58
N THR A 353 -2.93 8.39 10.16
CA THR A 353 -4.11 9.06 10.76
C THR A 353 -5.39 8.27 10.46
N GLY A 354 -5.43 7.55 9.33
CA GLY A 354 -6.55 6.72 8.90
C GLY A 354 -7.73 7.54 8.35
N VAL A 355 -8.11 8.58 9.08
CA VAL A 355 -9.14 9.56 8.75
C VAL A 355 -8.51 10.95 8.71
N LEU A 356 -8.90 11.82 7.78
CA LEU A 356 -8.46 13.22 7.74
C LEU A 356 -9.68 14.15 7.73
N ASP A 357 -9.63 15.18 8.58
CA ASP A 357 -10.55 16.32 8.48
C ASP A 357 -10.21 17.13 7.24
N VAL A 358 -11.22 17.42 6.41
CA VAL A 358 -11.09 18.10 5.13
C VAL A 358 -12.22 19.12 4.92
N LYS A 359 -12.12 19.86 3.82
CA LYS A 359 -13.17 20.74 3.31
C LYS A 359 -13.49 20.46 1.85
#